data_AF-A0A7Y3DAV3-F1
#
_entry.id   AF-A0A7Y3DAV3-F1
#
_cell.length_a   1.000
_cell.length_b   1.000
_cell.length_c   1.000
_cell.angle_alpha   90.00
_cell.angle_beta   90.00
_cell.angle_gamma   90.00
#
_symmetry.space_group_name_H-M   'P 1'
#
loop_
_entity.id
_entity.type
_entity.pdbx_description
1 polymer ?
#
loop_
_entity_poly.entity_id
_entity_poly.type
_entity_poly.pdbx_seq_one_letter_code
_entity_poly.pdbx_strand_id
1 'polypeptide(L)'
;LARNRVHGGRPIARFTRAGDPASLRFVSGYQPDFRARGILEKASARSRLYGGTLRRFRILSRNRRIQYLFMSGPRHTWIIPPQATTTELSSYGLRTIDVAVDEDLCVPGFEYHFVEDGELHSQIPEGFAGDPSEEDPNRADASAWLERLPVIREFHRKVLGRKPRRP
;
A
#
# COMPACT_ATOMS: atom_id res chain seq x y z
N LEU A 1 -26.32 4.80 8.20
CA LEU A 1 -24.87 5.16 8.16
C LEU A 1 -23.90 4.00 8.48
N ALA A 2 -24.35 2.80 8.88
CA ALA A 2 -23.45 1.68 9.24
C ALA A 2 -23.14 0.67 8.11
N ARG A 3 -23.91 0.65 7.01
CA ARG A 3 -23.87 -0.43 6.00
C ARG A 3 -22.54 -0.57 5.25
N ASN A 4 -21.74 0.48 5.14
CA ASN A 4 -20.53 0.52 4.30
C ASN A 4 -19.22 0.50 5.09
N ARG A 5 -19.29 0.27 6.41
CA ARG A 5 -18.11 0.28 7.28
C ARG A 5 -17.35 -1.04 7.18
N VAL A 6 -16.16 -1.01 6.58
CA VAL A 6 -15.19 -2.11 6.66
C VAL A 6 -14.88 -2.38 8.13
N HIS A 7 -14.98 -3.65 8.56
CA HIS A 7 -14.74 -4.09 9.93
C HIS A 7 -15.50 -3.27 11.01
N GLY A 8 -16.72 -2.83 10.69
CA GLY A 8 -17.53 -2.01 11.61
C GLY A 8 -16.94 -0.63 11.88
N GLY A 9 -15.96 -0.19 11.08
CA GLY A 9 -15.23 1.06 11.24
C GLY A 9 -13.99 0.95 12.13
N ARG A 10 -13.63 -0.27 12.57
CA ARG A 10 -12.40 -0.51 13.32
C ARG A 10 -11.22 -0.70 12.36
N PRO A 11 -9.99 -0.33 12.75
CA PRO A 11 -8.79 -0.60 11.97
C PRO A 11 -8.64 -2.09 11.63
N ILE A 12 -8.24 -2.37 10.40
CA ILE A 12 -8.00 -3.72 9.87
C ILE A 12 -6.51 -4.05 9.80
N ALA A 13 -5.65 -3.04 9.90
CA ALA A 13 -4.23 -3.15 10.07
C ALA A 13 -3.77 -2.12 11.11
N ARG A 14 -2.61 -2.36 11.70
CA ARG A 14 -1.92 -1.35 12.50
C ARG A 14 -0.44 -1.67 12.68
N PHE A 15 0.37 -0.65 12.90
CA PHE A 15 1.68 -0.85 13.52
C PHE A 15 1.52 -1.14 15.03
N THR A 16 2.13 -2.21 15.52
CA THR A 16 2.12 -2.51 16.96
C THR A 16 3.21 -1.78 17.74
N ARG A 17 4.13 -1.11 17.04
CA ARG A 17 5.20 -0.26 17.59
C ARG A 17 5.34 0.97 16.70
N ALA A 18 5.34 2.15 17.30
CA ALA A 18 5.49 3.42 16.58
C ALA A 18 6.81 3.42 15.78
N GLY A 19 6.75 3.90 14.54
CA GLY A 19 7.91 4.01 13.65
C GLY A 19 8.52 2.69 13.16
N ASP A 20 8.03 1.52 13.60
CA ASP A 20 8.58 0.23 13.19
C ASP A 20 7.72 -0.45 12.10
N PRO A 21 8.10 -0.40 10.81
CA PRO A 21 7.39 -1.09 9.73
C PRO A 21 7.26 -2.60 9.92
N ALA A 22 8.22 -3.26 10.59
CA ALA A 22 8.16 -4.71 10.81
C ALA A 22 7.05 -5.10 11.80
N SER A 23 6.51 -4.11 12.52
CA SER A 23 5.43 -4.27 13.49
C SER A 23 4.03 -4.26 12.85
N LEU A 24 3.90 -4.03 11.53
CA LEU A 24 2.59 -4.05 10.86
C LEU A 24 1.89 -5.40 11.08
N ARG A 25 0.65 -5.35 11.58
CA ARG A 25 -0.22 -6.51 11.77
C ARG A 25 -1.59 -6.25 11.16
N PHE A 26 -2.21 -7.30 10.64
CA PHE A 26 -3.58 -7.27 10.13
C PHE A 26 -4.50 -8.02 11.09
N VAL A 27 -5.73 -7.54 11.22
CA VAL A 27 -6.83 -8.32 11.80
C VAL A 27 -7.02 -9.60 10.98
N SER A 28 -7.27 -10.72 11.67
CA SER A 28 -7.46 -12.03 11.03
C SER A 28 -8.53 -11.96 9.92
N GLY A 29 -8.19 -12.50 8.75
CA GLY A 29 -9.04 -12.51 7.57
C GLY A 29 -8.89 -11.29 6.67
N TYR A 30 -8.39 -10.16 7.19
CA TYR A 30 -8.19 -8.96 6.37
C TYR A 30 -6.85 -8.96 5.63
N GLN A 31 -5.90 -9.84 5.94
CA GLN A 31 -4.63 -9.96 5.20
C GLN A 31 -4.87 -10.13 3.69
N PRO A 32 -3.97 -9.62 2.81
CA PRO A 32 -4.01 -9.95 1.39
C PRO A 32 -3.90 -11.47 1.13
N ASP A 33 -4.68 -11.98 0.18
CA ASP A 33 -4.62 -13.35 -0.31
C ASP A 33 -3.69 -13.45 -1.52
N PHE A 34 -2.42 -13.72 -1.27
CA PHE A 34 -1.41 -13.88 -2.33
C PHE A 34 -1.47 -15.23 -3.08
N ARG A 35 -2.49 -16.06 -2.84
CA ARG A 35 -2.72 -17.27 -3.65
C ARG A 35 -3.31 -16.89 -5.00
N ALA A 36 -3.24 -17.79 -5.99
CA ALA A 36 -3.75 -17.53 -7.34
C ALA A 36 -5.21 -17.03 -7.35
N ARG A 37 -6.09 -17.60 -6.50
CA ARG A 37 -7.51 -17.21 -6.39
C ARG A 37 -7.76 -15.87 -5.70
N GLY A 38 -6.74 -15.27 -5.09
CA GLY A 38 -6.83 -13.95 -4.45
C GLY A 38 -6.35 -12.82 -5.35
N ILE A 39 -5.60 -13.13 -6.42
CA ILE A 39 -5.11 -12.14 -7.39
C ILE A 39 -6.14 -11.98 -8.50
N LEU A 40 -6.84 -10.85 -8.52
CA LEU A 40 -7.91 -10.57 -9.48
C LEU A 40 -7.39 -10.00 -10.79
N GLU A 41 -6.35 -9.18 -10.72
CA GLU A 41 -5.85 -8.46 -11.88
C GLU A 41 -4.33 -8.33 -11.82
N LYS A 42 -3.69 -8.40 -12.99
CA LYS A 42 -2.31 -8.01 -13.23
C LYS A 42 -2.28 -7.13 -14.48
N ALA A 43 -1.83 -5.90 -14.34
CA ALA A 43 -1.65 -4.98 -15.46
C ALA A 43 -0.26 -4.36 -15.42
N SER A 44 0.20 -3.83 -16.55
CA SER A 44 1.47 -3.12 -16.62
C SER A 44 1.36 -1.84 -17.43
N ALA A 45 2.08 -0.81 -17.01
CA ALA A 45 2.23 0.47 -17.71
C ALA A 45 3.67 0.94 -17.61
N ARG A 46 4.11 1.84 -18.50
CA ARG A 46 5.39 2.56 -18.34
C ARG A 46 5.15 3.87 -17.61
N SER A 47 6.06 4.23 -16.72
CA SER A 47 6.04 5.50 -16.00
C SER A 47 7.42 6.14 -16.01
N ARG A 48 7.48 7.43 -16.36
CA ARG A 48 8.69 8.24 -16.22
C ARG A 48 9.00 8.52 -14.75
N LEU A 49 7.99 8.95 -13.98
CA LEU A 49 8.08 9.21 -12.55
C LEU A 49 8.68 8.04 -11.75
N TYR A 50 8.30 6.80 -12.10
CA TYR A 50 8.79 5.61 -11.43
C TYR A 50 9.93 4.90 -12.19
N GLY A 51 10.53 5.57 -13.17
CA GLY A 51 11.75 5.13 -13.85
C GLY A 51 11.61 3.85 -14.67
N GLY A 52 10.42 3.48 -15.14
CA GLY A 52 10.23 2.31 -16.00
C GLY A 52 8.87 1.63 -15.88
N THR A 53 8.87 0.30 -16.03
CA THR A 53 7.64 -0.51 -16.03
C THR A 53 7.07 -0.61 -14.62
N LEU A 54 5.84 -0.13 -14.46
CA LEU A 54 4.99 -0.37 -13.31
C LEU A 54 4.09 -1.56 -13.54
N ARG A 55 3.98 -2.41 -12.53
CA ARG A 55 3.05 -3.54 -12.47
C ARG A 55 2.00 -3.25 -11.40
N ARG A 56 0.73 -3.33 -11.79
CA ARG A 56 -0.44 -3.12 -10.94
C ARG A 56 -1.10 -4.46 -10.64
N PHE A 57 -1.48 -4.67 -9.38
CA PHE A 57 -2.13 -5.89 -8.93
C PHE A 57 -3.35 -5.56 -8.07
N ARG A 58 -4.51 -6.13 -8.42
CA ARG A 58 -5.69 -6.13 -7.54
C ARG A 58 -5.73 -7.45 -6.78
N ILE A 59 -5.75 -7.38 -5.45
CA ILE A 59 -5.64 -8.54 -4.58
C ILE A 59 -6.73 -8.50 -3.53
N LEU A 60 -7.51 -9.58 -3.40
CA LEU A 60 -8.51 -9.70 -2.35
C LEU A 60 -7.87 -9.94 -0.99
N SER A 61 -8.52 -9.43 0.06
CA SER A 61 -8.33 -9.94 1.42
C SER A 61 -8.75 -11.41 1.53
N ARG A 62 -8.20 -12.15 2.51
CA ARG A 62 -8.52 -13.57 2.73
C ARG A 62 -10.00 -13.81 3.00
N ASN A 63 -10.68 -12.89 3.69
CA ASN A 63 -12.11 -12.92 3.94
C ASN A 63 -12.95 -12.37 2.76
N ARG A 64 -12.30 -11.94 1.68
CA ARG A 64 -12.92 -11.46 0.43
C ARG A 64 -13.75 -10.18 0.58
N ARG A 65 -13.63 -9.46 1.70
CA ARG A 65 -14.44 -8.26 1.99
C ARG A 65 -13.88 -6.98 1.39
N ILE A 66 -12.57 -6.92 1.20
CA ILE A 66 -11.86 -5.77 0.63
C ILE A 66 -10.84 -6.20 -0.43
N GLN A 67 -10.42 -5.22 -1.23
CA GLN A 67 -9.38 -5.33 -2.23
C GLN A 67 -8.22 -4.37 -1.92
N TYR A 68 -7.02 -4.83 -2.26
CA TYR A 68 -5.77 -4.10 -2.18
C TYR A 68 -5.27 -3.78 -3.59
N LEU A 69 -4.68 -2.60 -3.75
CA LEU A 69 -3.99 -2.20 -4.97
C LEU A 69 -2.49 -2.16 -4.72
N PHE A 70 -1.81 -3.23 -5.10
CA PHE A 70 -0.35 -3.28 -5.05
C PHE A 70 0.24 -2.72 -6.34
N MET A 71 1.26 -1.90 -6.19
CA MET A 71 2.09 -1.41 -7.28
C MET A 71 3.51 -1.91 -7.10
N SER A 72 4.16 -2.28 -8.19
CA SER A 72 5.57 -2.69 -8.20
C SER A 72 6.27 -2.03 -9.36
N GLY A 73 7.24 -1.17 -9.04
CA GLY A 73 8.13 -0.54 -10.01
C GLY A 73 9.55 -1.11 -9.97
N PRO A 74 10.48 -0.51 -10.72
CA PRO A 74 11.88 -0.89 -10.72
C PRO A 74 12.56 -0.74 -9.35
N ARG A 75 12.27 0.35 -8.63
CA ARG A 75 12.95 0.70 -7.37
C ARG A 75 12.21 0.20 -6.12
N HIS A 76 10.89 0.32 -6.07
CA HIS A 76 10.09 0.00 -4.87
C HIS A 76 8.75 -0.70 -5.21
N THR A 77 8.12 -1.26 -4.18
CA THR A 77 6.79 -1.88 -4.23
C THR A 77 5.98 -1.36 -3.06
N TRP A 78 4.74 -0.95 -3.31
CA TRP A 78 3.93 -0.25 -2.33
C TRP A 78 2.45 -0.60 -2.48
N ILE A 79 1.65 -0.17 -1.51
CA ILE A 79 0.21 -0.35 -1.50
C ILE A 79 -0.40 1.03 -1.68
N ILE A 80 -1.04 1.28 -2.82
CA ILE A 80 -1.78 2.53 -2.98
C ILE A 80 -2.90 2.50 -1.93
N PRO A 81 -3.15 3.63 -1.22
CA PRO A 81 -4.35 3.80 -0.42
C PRO A 81 -5.51 3.17 -1.17
N PRO A 82 -6.25 2.22 -0.59
CA PRO A 82 -7.38 1.66 -1.26
C PRO A 82 -8.25 2.82 -1.75
N GLN A 83 -8.34 3.03 -3.06
CA GLN A 83 -9.57 3.58 -3.61
C GLN A 83 -10.58 2.47 -3.36
N ALA A 84 -11.06 2.39 -2.12
CA ALA A 84 -11.68 1.19 -1.61
C ALA A 84 -13.01 1.02 -2.32
N THR A 85 -12.96 0.24 -3.38
CA THR A 85 -14.13 -0.37 -3.95
C THR A 85 -14.32 -1.64 -3.15
N THR A 86 -15.46 -1.79 -2.47
CA THR A 86 -15.94 -3.13 -2.14
C THR A 86 -15.99 -3.94 -3.45
N THR A 87 -15.91 -5.27 -3.39
CA THR A 87 -16.03 -6.11 -4.61
C THR A 87 -17.24 -5.71 -5.45
N GLU A 88 -18.34 -5.38 -4.77
CA GLU A 88 -19.57 -4.85 -5.37
C GLU A 88 -19.35 -3.50 -6.07
N LEU A 89 -18.74 -2.50 -5.40
CA LEU A 89 -18.48 -1.17 -5.97
C LEU A 89 -17.51 -1.19 -7.15
N SER A 90 -16.56 -2.12 -7.19
CA SER A 90 -15.61 -2.23 -8.30
C SER A 90 -16.27 -2.62 -9.63
N SER A 91 -17.51 -3.13 -9.56
CA SER A 91 -18.34 -3.52 -10.70
C SER A 91 -19.03 -2.34 -11.38
N TYR A 92 -19.24 -1.23 -10.67
CA TYR A 92 -20.10 -0.12 -11.13
C TYR A 92 -19.34 1.14 -11.54
N GLY A 93 -18.00 1.18 -11.40
CA GLY A 93 -17.16 2.26 -11.91
C GLY A 93 -17.39 3.66 -11.30
N LEU A 94 -18.28 3.81 -10.31
CA LEU A 94 -18.65 5.08 -9.69
C LEU A 94 -18.45 5.04 -8.17
N ARG A 95 -17.95 6.15 -7.62
CA ARG A 95 -17.80 6.38 -6.18
C ARG A 95 -19.00 7.16 -5.68
N THR A 96 -19.88 6.53 -4.91
CA THR A 96 -21.00 7.22 -4.25
C THR A 96 -20.98 7.04 -2.73
N ILE A 97 -19.92 6.44 -2.18
CA ILE A 97 -19.83 6.11 -0.77
C ILE A 97 -18.43 6.34 -0.21
N ASP A 98 -18.37 6.95 0.97
CA ASP A 98 -17.18 7.02 1.80
C ASP A 98 -16.77 5.61 2.21
N VAL A 99 -15.51 5.25 1.98
CA VAL A 99 -14.96 4.00 2.45
C VAL A 99 -13.82 4.29 3.39
N ALA A 100 -13.99 3.87 4.65
CA ALA A 100 -12.96 3.97 5.67
C ALA A 100 -11.73 3.18 5.22
N VAL A 101 -10.62 3.89 5.07
CA VAL A 101 -9.31 3.33 4.76
C VAL A 101 -8.49 3.33 6.04
N ASP A 102 -7.71 2.27 6.22
CA ASP A 102 -6.74 2.18 7.29
C ASP A 102 -5.50 2.99 6.89
N GLU A 103 -5.24 4.08 7.61
CA GLU A 103 -4.15 5.02 7.30
C GLU A 103 -2.77 4.34 7.31
N ASP A 104 -2.58 3.32 8.16
CA ASP A 104 -1.34 2.53 8.23
C ASP A 104 -1.08 1.71 6.95
N LEU A 105 -2.07 1.62 6.04
CA LEU A 105 -1.97 0.98 4.73
C LEU A 105 -1.88 1.97 3.56
N CYS A 106 -1.93 3.28 3.83
CA CYS A 106 -1.72 4.34 2.86
C CYS A 106 -0.22 4.54 2.61
N VAL A 107 0.44 3.57 1.99
CA VAL A 107 1.90 3.56 1.87
C VAL A 107 2.33 3.92 0.43
N PRO A 108 2.78 5.15 0.13
CA PRO A 108 3.16 5.52 -1.22
C PRO A 108 4.55 5.01 -1.60
N GLY A 109 4.83 4.88 -2.90
CA GLY A 109 6.16 4.51 -3.42
C GLY A 109 7.20 5.62 -3.30
N PHE A 110 6.74 6.86 -3.42
CA PHE A 110 7.45 8.10 -3.11
C PHE A 110 6.52 8.94 -2.26
N GLU A 111 7.03 9.49 -1.17
CA GLU A 111 6.18 10.25 -0.25
C GLU A 111 6.25 11.75 -0.53
N TYR A 112 5.16 12.47 -0.27
CA TYR A 112 5.13 13.93 -0.27
C TYR A 112 5.37 14.41 1.14
N HIS A 113 6.35 15.30 1.33
CA HIS A 113 6.33 16.12 2.54
C HIS A 113 5.18 17.12 2.40
N PHE A 114 4.32 17.21 3.41
CA PHE A 114 3.28 18.24 3.45
C PHE A 114 3.44 19.09 4.70
N VAL A 115 3.04 20.36 4.58
CA VAL A 115 3.07 21.29 5.70
C VAL A 115 1.67 21.29 6.32
N GLU A 116 1.59 20.90 7.59
CA GLU A 116 0.38 21.02 8.41
C GLU A 116 0.73 21.90 9.62
N ASP A 117 -0.08 22.91 9.90
CA ASP A 117 0.16 23.90 10.96
C ASP A 117 1.56 24.57 10.96
N GLY A 118 2.20 24.64 9.79
CA GLY A 118 3.54 25.22 9.63
C GLY A 118 4.70 24.23 9.88
N GLU A 119 4.40 22.99 10.24
CA GLU A 119 5.38 21.92 10.44
C GLU A 119 5.44 20.98 9.22
N LEU A 120 6.65 20.53 8.88
CA LEU A 120 6.86 19.57 7.80
C LEU A 120 6.58 18.16 8.32
N HIS A 121 5.50 17.53 7.84
CA HIS A 121 5.15 16.17 8.17
C HIS A 121 5.61 15.20 7.07
N SER A 122 6.22 14.09 7.50
CA SER A 122 6.54 12.92 6.67
C SER A 122 5.85 11.69 7.25
N GLN A 123 5.18 10.96 6.38
CA GLN A 123 4.60 9.64 6.58
C GLN A 123 5.68 8.53 6.56
N ILE A 124 6.88 8.80 6.06
CA ILE A 124 8.06 7.94 6.21
C ILE A 124 8.61 8.16 7.63
N PRO A 125 8.67 7.11 8.48
CA PRO A 125 9.24 7.24 9.81
C PRO A 125 10.71 7.69 9.78
N GLU A 126 11.14 8.33 10.86
CA GLU A 126 12.52 8.80 11.03
C GLU A 126 13.54 7.67 10.77
N GLY A 127 14.62 8.00 10.06
CA GLY A 127 15.68 7.06 9.70
C GLY A 127 15.38 6.15 8.51
N PHE A 128 14.25 6.35 7.82
CA PHE A 128 13.90 5.58 6.61
C PHE A 128 13.84 6.39 5.32
N ALA A 129 13.77 7.72 5.38
CA ALA A 129 13.76 8.56 4.19
C ALA A 129 15.09 8.39 3.43
N GLY A 130 14.99 7.97 2.17
CA GLY A 130 16.13 7.90 1.26
C GLY A 130 16.34 9.20 0.50
N ASP A 131 17.10 9.11 -0.60
CA ASP A 131 17.41 10.26 -1.44
C ASP A 131 16.14 10.90 -2.04
N PRO A 132 16.13 12.23 -2.26
CA PRO A 132 15.09 12.89 -3.01
C PRO A 132 14.92 12.31 -4.42
N SER A 133 13.71 12.37 -4.96
CA SER A 133 13.44 11.98 -6.34
C SER A 133 14.15 12.91 -7.32
N GLU A 134 14.80 12.33 -8.33
CA GLU A 134 15.41 13.07 -9.45
C GLU A 134 14.39 13.92 -10.24
N GLU A 135 13.10 13.53 -10.20
CA GLU A 135 12.01 14.19 -10.93
C GLU A 135 11.27 15.24 -10.08
N ASP A 136 11.28 15.10 -8.75
CA ASP A 136 10.56 15.98 -7.81
C ASP A 136 11.28 16.01 -6.46
N PRO A 137 12.07 17.06 -6.14
CA PRO A 137 12.89 17.10 -4.93
C PRO A 137 12.08 17.17 -3.64
N ASN A 138 10.76 17.44 -3.71
CA ASN A 138 9.88 17.39 -2.55
C ASN A 138 9.47 15.97 -2.17
N ARG A 139 9.92 14.96 -2.92
CA ARG A 139 9.63 13.55 -2.66
C ARG A 139 10.85 12.79 -2.21
N ALA A 140 10.73 12.04 -1.11
CA ALA A 140 11.77 11.14 -0.65
C ALA A 140 11.50 9.69 -1.09
N ASP A 141 12.56 8.93 -1.35
CA ASP A 141 12.46 7.48 -1.56
C ASP A 141 12.03 6.77 -0.27
N ALA A 142 10.88 6.09 -0.32
CA ALA A 142 10.33 5.32 0.78
C ALA A 142 10.78 3.84 0.77
N SER A 143 11.64 3.43 -0.18
CA SER A 143 12.00 2.03 -0.41
C SER A 143 12.47 1.31 0.84
N ALA A 144 13.34 1.92 1.65
CA ALA A 144 13.86 1.32 2.88
C ALA A 144 12.76 1.00 3.89
N TRP A 145 11.74 1.87 3.99
CA TRP A 145 10.58 1.63 4.85
C TRP A 145 9.68 0.53 4.30
N LEU A 146 9.33 0.64 3.01
CA LEU A 146 8.46 -0.31 2.30
C LEU A 146 9.01 -1.74 2.34
N GLU A 147 10.32 -1.90 2.16
CA GLU A 147 10.98 -3.21 2.18
C GLU A 147 11.02 -3.85 3.57
N ARG A 148 10.80 -3.09 4.65
CA ARG A 148 10.65 -3.66 6.00
C ARG A 148 9.23 -4.11 6.33
N LEU A 149 8.22 -3.69 5.56
CA LEU A 149 6.84 -4.12 5.77
C LEU A 149 6.69 -5.63 5.51
N PRO A 150 6.15 -6.41 6.45
CA PRO A 150 5.94 -7.85 6.30
C PRO A 150 5.10 -8.20 5.06
N VAL A 151 4.11 -7.37 4.75
CA VAL A 151 3.20 -7.57 3.62
C VAL A 151 3.90 -7.38 2.27
N ILE A 152 4.81 -6.41 2.14
CA ILE A 152 5.59 -6.19 0.92
C ILE A 152 6.59 -7.34 0.72
N ARG A 153 7.28 -7.75 1.79
CA ARG A 153 8.18 -8.92 1.77
C ARG A 153 7.46 -10.19 1.34
N GLU A 154 6.26 -10.42 1.87
CA GLU A 154 5.45 -11.57 1.52
C GLU A 154 4.96 -11.50 0.06
N PHE A 155 4.57 -10.31 -0.41
CA PHE A 155 4.18 -10.08 -1.80
C PHE A 155 5.34 -10.35 -2.78
N HIS A 156 6.55 -9.88 -2.48
CA HIS A 156 7.74 -10.16 -3.28
C HIS A 156 7.98 -11.66 -3.43
N ARG A 157 7.96 -12.37 -2.30
CA ARG A 157 8.20 -13.81 -2.26
C ARG A 157 7.11 -14.61 -3.00
N LYS A 158 5.84 -14.28 -2.76
CA LYS A 158 4.70 -15.11 -3.22
C LYS A 158 4.14 -14.72 -4.58
N VAL A 159 4.27 -13.46 -4.98
CA VAL A 159 3.65 -12.94 -6.22
C VAL A 159 4.68 -12.53 -7.27
N LEU A 160 5.78 -11.87 -6.87
CA LEU A 160 6.80 -11.45 -7.82
C LEU A 160 7.88 -12.52 -8.07
N GLY A 161 7.97 -13.54 -7.21
CA GLY A 161 9.04 -14.54 -7.25
C GLY A 161 10.42 -13.96 -6.96
N ARG A 162 10.49 -12.78 -6.31
CA ARG A 162 11.75 -12.10 -5.98
C ARG A 162 12.13 -12.41 -4.54
N LYS A 163 13.43 -12.59 -4.28
CA LYS A 163 13.96 -12.53 -2.91
C LYS A 163 13.89 -11.07 -2.43
N PRO A 164 13.56 -10.82 -1.14
CA PRO A 164 13.64 -9.47 -0.58
C PRO A 164 15.05 -8.91 -0.81
N ARG A 165 15.16 -7.62 -1.17
CA ARG A 165 16.46 -6.94 -1.15
C ARG A 165 17.01 -7.02 0.27
N ARG A 166 18.29 -7.40 0.40
CA ARG A 166 18.99 -7.28 1.68
C ARG A 166 19.28 -5.79 1.91
N PRO A 167 19.08 -5.28 3.13
CA PRO A 167 19.45 -3.91 3.46
C PRO A 167 20.95 -3.68 3.25
#